data_AF-A0A916NAB4-F1
#
_entry.id   AF-A0A916NAB4-F1
#
_cell.length_a   1.000
_cell.length_b   1.000
_cell.length_c   1.000
_cell.angle_alpha   90.00
_cell.angle_beta   90.00
_cell.angle_gamma   90.00
#
_symmetry.space_group_name_H-M   'P 1'
#
loop_
_entity.id
_entity.type
_entity.pdbx_description
1 polymer ?
#
loop_
_entity_poly.entity_id
_entity_poly.type
_entity_poly.pdbx_seq_one_letter_code
_entity_poly.pdbx_strand_id
1 'polypeptide(L)'
;MFNRAKMTRIRKEFLAIWQKETWYIIVVINRKAEGLYKRTFRKNDVLISIFPFTRFNKWQTDGIEATVHKLGKYLNKNVVIQ
;
A
#
# COMPACT_ATOMS: atom_id res chain seq x y z
N MET A 1 31.44 18.52 7.52
CA MET A 1 30.62 18.76 6.32
C MET A 1 30.17 17.42 5.75
N PHE A 2 28.91 16.99 5.98
CA PHE A 2 28.42 15.73 5.41
C PHE A 2 28.19 15.89 3.90
N ASN A 3 28.93 15.10 3.12
CA ASN A 3 28.95 15.15 1.67
C ASN A 3 27.55 14.82 1.09
N ARG A 4 26.89 15.80 0.44
CA ARG A 4 25.52 15.68 -0.11
C ARG A 4 25.32 14.42 -0.97
N ALA A 5 26.34 14.00 -1.71
CA ALA A 5 26.30 12.80 -2.54
C ALA A 5 26.08 11.51 -1.72
N LYS A 6 26.68 11.42 -0.52
CA LYS A 6 26.58 10.26 0.37
C LYS A 6 25.18 10.13 0.99
N MET A 7 24.57 11.26 1.39
CA MET A 7 23.18 11.29 1.84
C MET A 7 22.17 10.91 0.75
N THR A 8 22.41 11.34 -0.48
CA THR A 8 21.50 11.04 -1.60
C THR A 8 21.52 9.54 -1.95
N ARG A 9 22.67 8.89 -1.81
CA ARG A 9 22.85 7.44 -2.00
C ARG A 9 22.15 6.63 -0.90
N ILE A 10 22.37 6.98 0.37
CA ILE A 10 21.69 6.34 1.51
C ILE A 10 20.17 6.46 1.38
N ARG A 11 19.66 7.64 0.96
CA ARG A 11 18.22 7.85 0.75
C ARG A 11 17.66 6.98 -0.37
N LYS A 12 18.39 6.79 -1.47
CA LYS A 12 17.99 5.89 -2.57
C LYS A 12 18.05 4.42 -2.15
N GLU A 13 19.09 4.01 -1.44
CA GLU A 13 19.24 2.64 -0.93
C GLU A 13 18.15 2.32 0.11
N PHE A 14 17.84 3.26 1.01
CA PHE A 14 16.75 3.11 1.98
C PHE A 14 15.38 3.05 1.31
N LEU A 15 15.11 3.91 0.31
CA LEU A 15 13.87 3.84 -0.50
C LEU A 15 13.76 2.52 -1.29
N ALA A 16 14.88 2.00 -1.78
CA ALA A 16 14.91 0.73 -2.50
C ALA A 16 14.69 -0.47 -1.56
N ILE A 17 15.20 -0.42 -0.33
CA ILE A 17 14.94 -1.43 0.71
C ILE A 17 13.47 -1.39 1.13
N TRP A 18 12.91 -0.19 1.36
CA TRP A 18 11.48 0.00 1.66
C TRP A 18 10.55 -0.41 0.50
N GLN A 19 11.03 -0.34 -0.74
CA GLN A 19 10.28 -0.80 -1.93
C GLN A 19 10.33 -2.32 -2.13
N LYS A 20 11.36 -3.01 -1.63
CA LYS A 20 11.55 -4.46 -1.81
C LYS A 20 10.84 -5.30 -0.77
N GLU A 21 10.56 -4.75 0.40
CA GLU A 21 9.81 -5.43 1.44
C GLU A 21 8.31 -5.44 1.14
N THR A 22 7.87 -6.53 0.52
CA THR A 22 6.45 -6.80 0.30
C THR A 22 5.83 -7.30 1.60
N TRP A 23 5.29 -6.39 2.41
CA TRP A 23 4.51 -6.77 3.59
C TRP A 23 3.05 -7.00 3.20
N TYR A 24 2.51 -8.18 3.52
CA TYR A 24 1.07 -8.41 3.54
C TYR A 24 0.49 -7.81 4.80
N ILE A 25 -0.52 -6.96 4.64
CA ILE A 25 -1.19 -6.28 5.76
C ILE A 25 -2.59 -6.87 5.89
N ILE A 26 -3.04 -7.10 7.12
CA ILE A 26 -4.34 -7.70 7.38
C ILE A 26 -5.46 -6.69 7.09
N VAL A 27 -6.47 -7.11 6.34
CA VAL A 27 -7.75 -6.41 6.19
C VAL A 27 -8.63 -6.80 7.36
N VAL A 28 -8.94 -5.82 8.22
CA VAL A 28 -9.81 -6.03 9.37
C VAL A 28 -11.16 -5.37 9.13
N ILE A 29 -12.23 -6.15 9.17
CA ILE A 29 -13.61 -5.66 9.06
C ILE A 29 -14.38 -6.21 10.26
N ASN A 30 -15.15 -5.36 10.95
CA ASN A 30 -15.91 -5.76 12.13
C ASN A 30 -15.06 -6.53 13.18
N ARG A 31 -13.81 -6.08 13.38
CA ARG A 31 -12.81 -6.68 14.28
C ARG A 31 -12.38 -8.11 13.92
N LYS A 32 -12.69 -8.58 12.72
CA LYS A 32 -12.25 -9.87 12.19
C LYS A 32 -11.25 -9.68 11.06
N ALA A 33 -10.26 -10.56 11.00
CA ALA A 33 -9.36 -10.64 9.86
C ALA A 33 -10.13 -11.28 8.70
N GLU A 34 -10.48 -10.48 7.69
CA GLU A 34 -11.28 -10.91 6.54
C GLU A 34 -10.44 -11.08 5.27
N GLY A 35 -9.15 -10.71 5.32
CA GLY A 35 -8.23 -10.95 4.23
C GLY A 35 -6.86 -10.34 4.46
N LEU A 36 -6.04 -10.39 3.43
CA LEU A 36 -4.76 -9.71 3.35
C LEU A 36 -4.78 -8.70 2.21
N TYR A 37 -3.97 -7.66 2.28
CA TYR A 37 -3.69 -6.83 1.13
C TYR A 37 -2.20 -6.60 0.98
N LYS A 38 -1.77 -6.47 -0.27
CA LYS A 38 -0.39 -6.18 -0.66
C LYS A 38 -0.36 -4.82 -1.36
N ARG A 39 0.60 -3.98 -0.97
CA ARG A 39 0.86 -2.71 -1.65
C ARG A 39 2.08 -2.83 -2.54
N THR A 40 1.94 -2.44 -3.79
CA THR A 40 3.06 -2.35 -4.74
C THR A 40 3.17 -0.90 -5.21
N PHE A 41 4.21 -0.21 -4.76
CA PHE A 41 4.48 1.15 -5.20
C PHE A 41 5.07 1.12 -6.61
N ARG A 42 4.41 1.78 -7.56
CA ARG A 42 4.94 2.02 -8.90
C ARG A 42 5.26 3.51 -9.06
N LYS A 43 5.86 3.84 -10.21
CA LYS A 43 6.31 5.20 -10.51
C LYS A 43 5.17 6.22 -10.38
N ASN A 44 4.00 5.91 -10.94
CA ASN A 44 2.88 6.85 -11.04
C ASN A 44 1.68 6.49 -10.16
N ASP A 45 1.59 5.24 -9.71
CA ASP A 45 0.46 4.73 -8.93
C ASP A 45 0.93 3.82 -7.79
N VAL A 46 -0.04 3.40 -6.98
CA VAL A 46 0.10 2.31 -6.02
C VAL A 46 -0.91 1.25 -6.42
N LEU A 47 -0.44 0.02 -6.62
CA LEU A 47 -1.33 -1.13 -6.79
C LEU A 47 -1.62 -1.72 -5.41
N ILE A 48 -2.89 -1.90 -5.10
CA ILE A 48 -3.38 -2.59 -3.91
C ILE A 48 -4.01 -3.89 -4.36
N SER A 49 -3.35 -5.02 -4.11
CA SER A 49 -3.91 -6.34 -4.38
C SER A 49 -4.58 -6.86 -3.12
N ILE A 50 -5.85 -7.23 -3.19
CA ILE A 50 -6.61 -7.71 -2.03
C ILE A 50 -6.87 -9.22 -2.16
N PHE A 51 -6.54 -9.94 -1.09
CA PHE A 51 -6.67 -11.39 -0.97
C PHE A 51 -7.71 -11.68 0.13
N PRO A 52 -9.02 -11.67 -0.20
CA PRO A 52 -10.06 -12.00 0.74
C PRO A 52 -9.98 -13.46 1.21
N PHE A 53 -10.23 -13.72 2.49
CA PHE A 53 -10.46 -15.08 3.00
C PHE A 53 -11.88 -15.56 2.69
N THR A 54 -12.83 -14.62 2.65
CA THR A 54 -14.23 -14.85 2.33
C THR A 54 -14.71 -13.81 1.32
N ARG A 55 -15.73 -14.13 0.54
CA ARG A 55 -16.25 -13.18 -0.45
C ARG A 55 -16.81 -11.94 0.26
N PHE A 56 -16.25 -10.78 -0.06
CA PHE A 56 -16.77 -9.51 0.45
C PHE A 56 -18.14 -9.20 -0.14
N ASN A 57 -19.03 -8.71 0.73
CA ASN A 57 -20.29 -8.13 0.29
C ASN A 57 -20.07 -6.71 -0.25
N LYS A 58 -21.09 -6.16 -0.92
CA LYS A 58 -21.00 -4.84 -1.56
C LYS A 58 -20.55 -3.73 -0.60
N TRP A 59 -21.11 -3.69 0.61
CA TRP A 59 -20.76 -2.67 1.60
C TRP A 59 -19.30 -2.78 2.06
N GLN A 60 -18.77 -3.99 2.21
CA GLN A 60 -17.37 -4.23 2.52
C GLN A 60 -16.45 -3.75 1.38
N THR A 61 -16.80 -4.07 0.13
CA THR A 61 -16.05 -3.61 -1.04
C THR A 61 -16.04 -2.07 -1.11
N ASP A 62 -17.19 -1.42 -0.99
CA ASP A 62 -17.32 0.04 -1.02
C ASP A 62 -16.47 0.69 0.09
N GLY A 63 -16.46 0.09 1.29
CA GLY A 63 -15.65 0.56 2.42
C GLY A 63 -14.14 0.40 2.19
N ILE A 64 -13.73 -0.70 1.57
CA ILE A 64 -12.33 -0.92 1.18
C ILE A 64 -11.92 0.09 0.11
N GLU A 65 -12.73 0.27 -0.94
CA GLU A 65 -12.47 1.25 -1.99
C GLU A 65 -12.30 2.66 -1.40
N ALA A 66 -13.23 3.11 -0.55
CA ALA A 66 -13.13 4.41 0.10
C ALA A 66 -11.84 4.57 0.93
N THR A 67 -11.42 3.51 1.63
CA THR A 67 -10.18 3.51 2.42
C THR A 67 -8.94 3.58 1.53
N VAL A 68 -8.94 2.81 0.44
CA VAL A 68 -7.85 2.77 -0.53
C VAL A 68 -7.71 4.12 -1.25
N HIS A 69 -8.81 4.77 -1.62
CA HIS A 69 -8.79 6.12 -2.18
C HIS A 69 -8.22 7.17 -1.21
N LYS A 70 -8.56 7.08 0.09
CA LYS A 70 -7.95 7.93 1.13
C LYS A 70 -6.45 7.73 1.22
N LEU A 71 -5.98 6.48 1.15
CA LEU A 71 -4.55 6.16 1.11
C LEU A 71 -3.88 6.79 -0.13
N GLY A 72 -4.51 6.73 -1.30
CA GLY A 72 -4.03 7.37 -2.51
C GLY A 72 -3.82 8.86 -2.38
N LYS A 73 -4.84 9.54 -1.83
CA LYS A 73 -4.77 10.98 -1.54
C LYS A 73 -3.64 11.31 -0.57
N TYR A 74 -3.47 10.52 0.49
CA TYR A 74 -2.38 10.70 1.45
C TYR A 74 -0.99 10.53 0.80
N LEU A 75 -0.85 9.57 -0.10
CA LEU A 75 0.40 9.30 -0.81
C LEU A 75 0.63 10.20 -2.03
N ASN A 76 -0.32 11.09 -2.34
CA ASN A 76 -0.36 11.88 -3.58
C ASN A 76 -0.11 11.02 -4.83
N LYS A 77 -0.75 9.85 -4.89
CA LYS A 77 -0.63 8.87 -5.97
C LYS A 77 -2.01 8.34 -6.35
N ASN A 78 -2.15 8.02 -7.64
CA ASN A 78 -3.29 7.23 -8.09
C ASN A 78 -3.23 5.83 -7.47
N VAL A 79 -4.38 5.24 -7.16
CA VAL A 79 -4.43 3.90 -6.59
C VAL A 79 -5.28 3.01 -7.46
N VAL A 80 -4.76 1.82 -7.72
CA VAL A 80 -5.42 0.79 -8.50
C VAL A 80 -5.69 -0.38 -7.57
N ILE A 81 -6.92 -0.85 -7.52
CA ILE A 81 -7.33 -2.02 -6.74
C ILE A 81 -7.37 -3.22 -7.70
N GLN A 82 -6.80 -4.35 -7.26
CA GLN A 82 -6.76 -5.61 -8.00
C GLN A 82 -7.17 -6.78 -7.11
#